data_AF-A0AAV1QMW9-F1
#
_entry.id   AF-A0AAV1QMW9-F1
#
_cell.length_a   1.000
_cell.length_b   1.000
_cell.length_c   1.000
_cell.angle_alpha   90.00
_cell.angle_beta   90.00
_cell.angle_gamma   90.00
#
_symmetry.space_group_name_H-M   'P 1'
#
loop_
_entity.id
_entity.type
_entity.pdbx_description
1 polymer ?
#
loop_
_entity_poly.entity_id
_entity_poly.type
_entity_poly.pdbx_seq_one_letter_code
_entity_poly.pdbx_strand_id
1 'polypeptide(L)'
;VRAVLKPFKVATEALSTDRFPTASAVLPLKYVLMSHLQPSTGDLQALNDMKTKISADLEKRYSHIKDAFMLLNTASYLDPRFHRLIHLARDQQQEVRDKVHREMSLIAEDEEQGAGTATETQHSEKTALSAMGSLFGDVYRQNAGPGGTLDIGTVLLQEMQMYETETPLPTDSNPLRW
;
A
#
# COMPACT_ATOMS: atom_id res chain seq x y z
N VAL A 1 -7.32 -30.09 -15.58
CA VAL A 1 -7.79 -28.73 -15.98
C VAL A 1 -8.54 -28.01 -14.87
N ARG A 2 -9.66 -28.55 -14.33
CA ARG A 2 -10.47 -27.89 -13.26
C ARG A 2 -9.66 -27.42 -12.05
N ALA A 3 -8.69 -28.23 -11.58
CA ALA A 3 -7.81 -27.87 -10.47
C ALA A 3 -6.90 -26.67 -10.79
N VAL A 4 -6.36 -26.60 -12.01
CA VAL A 4 -5.46 -25.51 -12.46
C VAL A 4 -6.22 -24.18 -12.60
N LEU A 5 -7.47 -24.22 -13.07
CA LEU A 5 -8.27 -23.01 -13.30
C LEU A 5 -9.07 -22.56 -12.07
N LYS A 6 -9.17 -23.37 -11.01
CA LYS A 6 -9.92 -23.01 -9.81
C LYS A 6 -9.42 -21.71 -9.14
N PRO A 7 -8.10 -21.50 -8.94
CA PRO A 7 -7.59 -20.25 -8.38
C PRO A 7 -7.93 -19.03 -9.24
N PHE A 8 -7.90 -19.18 -10.57
CA PHE A 8 -8.26 -18.11 -11.51
C PHE A 8 -9.73 -17.75 -11.43
N LYS A 9 -10.61 -18.75 -11.31
CA LYS A 9 -12.03 -18.50 -11.09
C LYS A 9 -12.25 -17.68 -9.81
N VAL A 10 -11.64 -18.09 -8.69
CA VAL A 10 -11.78 -17.39 -7.41
C VAL A 10 -11.21 -15.96 -7.50
N ALA A 11 -10.06 -15.78 -8.14
CA ALA A 11 -9.44 -14.49 -8.39
C ALA A 11 -10.36 -13.56 -9.22
N THR A 12 -10.95 -14.07 -10.30
CA THR A 12 -11.89 -13.32 -11.12
C THR A 12 -13.16 -12.98 -10.36
N GLU A 13 -13.72 -13.91 -9.59
CA GLU A 13 -14.89 -13.65 -8.74
C GLU A 13 -14.59 -12.55 -7.73
N ALA A 14 -13.47 -12.64 -7.00
CA ALA A 14 -13.06 -11.62 -6.03
C ALA A 14 -12.93 -10.23 -6.67
N LEU A 15 -12.20 -10.11 -7.78
CA LEU A 15 -11.99 -8.82 -8.45
C LEU A 15 -13.25 -8.27 -9.13
N SER A 16 -14.13 -9.14 -9.66
CA SER A 16 -15.31 -8.72 -10.42
C SER A 16 -16.52 -8.44 -9.54
N THR A 17 -16.51 -8.91 -8.30
CA THR A 17 -17.58 -8.66 -7.32
C THR A 17 -17.23 -7.61 -6.27
N ASP A 18 -15.96 -7.17 -6.22
CA ASP A 18 -15.54 -6.08 -5.35
C ASP A 18 -16.22 -4.77 -5.78
N ARG A 19 -16.78 -4.04 -4.81
CA ARG A 19 -17.36 -2.72 -5.02
C ARG A 19 -16.28 -1.68 -5.33
N PHE A 20 -15.06 -1.90 -4.83
CA PHE A 20 -13.93 -0.99 -4.99
C PHE A 20 -12.71 -1.80 -5.45
N PRO A 21 -12.63 -2.22 -6.72
CA PRO A 21 -11.48 -2.97 -7.22
C PRO A 21 -10.20 -2.15 -7.03
N THR A 22 -9.29 -2.63 -6.20
CA THR A 22 -8.05 -1.91 -5.90
C THR A 22 -6.90 -2.38 -6.79
N ALA A 23 -6.15 -1.41 -7.33
CA ALA A 23 -4.89 -1.68 -8.03
C ALA A 23 -3.85 -2.38 -7.12
N SER A 24 -3.96 -2.17 -5.81
CA SER A 24 -3.10 -2.78 -4.77
C SER A 24 -3.15 -4.30 -4.74
N ALA A 25 -4.23 -4.94 -5.20
CA ALA A 25 -4.36 -6.39 -5.15
C ALA A 25 -3.73 -7.10 -6.36
N VAL A 26 -3.40 -6.38 -7.43
CA VAL A 26 -3.02 -6.97 -8.73
C VAL A 26 -1.74 -7.81 -8.65
N LEU A 27 -0.66 -7.26 -8.11
CA LEU A 27 0.63 -7.95 -8.00
C LEU A 27 0.66 -9.02 -6.88
N PRO A 28 0.06 -8.79 -5.69
CA PRO A 28 -0.15 -9.86 -4.71
C PRO A 28 -0.93 -11.04 -5.29
N LEU A 29 -1.98 -10.78 -6.08
CA LEU A 29 -2.77 -11.82 -6.73
C LEU A 29 -1.98 -12.57 -7.80
N LYS A 30 -1.18 -11.86 -8.63
CA LYS A 30 -0.22 -12.49 -9.57
C LYS A 30 0.68 -13.47 -8.83
N TYR A 31 1.27 -13.05 -7.72
CA TYR A 31 2.18 -13.87 -6.90
C TYR A 31 1.49 -15.15 -6.39
N VAL A 32 0.29 -15.02 -5.82
CA VAL A 32 -0.49 -16.18 -5.35
C VAL A 32 -0.84 -17.11 -6.51
N LEU A 33 -1.31 -16.59 -7.64
CA LEU A 33 -1.64 -17.39 -8.82
C LEU A 33 -0.42 -18.15 -9.37
N MET A 34 0.76 -17.51 -9.40
CA MET A 34 2.01 -18.17 -9.83
C MET A 34 2.41 -19.34 -8.92
N SER A 35 2.09 -19.28 -7.62
CA SER A 35 2.34 -20.39 -6.70
C SER A 35 1.50 -21.64 -7.03
N HIS A 36 0.30 -21.45 -7.59
CA HIS A 36 -0.58 -22.55 -8.03
C HIS A 36 -0.19 -23.13 -9.40
N LEU A 37 0.67 -22.44 -10.15
CA LEU A 37 1.10 -22.85 -11.48
C LEU A 37 2.46 -23.57 -11.50
N GLN A 38 3.02 -23.91 -10.34
CA GLN A 38 4.27 -24.67 -10.30
C GLN A 38 4.08 -26.06 -10.92
N PRO A 39 4.93 -26.46 -11.90
CA PRO A 39 4.91 -27.81 -12.46
C PRO A 39 5.12 -28.86 -11.36
N SER A 40 4.46 -30.01 -11.48
CA SER A 40 4.59 -31.12 -10.54
C SER A 40 4.99 -32.39 -11.28
N THR A 41 5.87 -33.19 -10.68
CA THR A 41 6.27 -34.50 -11.21
C THR A 41 5.13 -35.51 -11.23
N GLY A 42 4.09 -35.29 -10.42
CA GLY A 42 2.86 -36.09 -10.41
C GLY A 42 1.80 -35.67 -11.44
N ASP A 43 2.00 -34.55 -12.14
CA ASP A 43 1.05 -34.06 -13.13
C ASP A 43 1.30 -34.68 -14.52
N LEU A 44 0.23 -34.85 -15.29
CA LEU A 44 0.31 -35.17 -16.71
C LEU A 44 1.09 -34.08 -17.46
N GLN A 45 1.90 -34.46 -18.46
CA GLN A 45 2.70 -33.51 -19.26
C GLN A 45 1.88 -32.33 -19.79
N ALA A 46 0.68 -32.60 -20.33
CA ALA A 46 -0.21 -31.57 -20.85
C ALA A 46 -0.64 -30.54 -19.77
N LEU A 47 -0.73 -30.94 -18.49
CA LEU A 47 -1.03 -30.01 -17.39
C LEU A 47 0.18 -29.15 -17.03
N ASN A 48 1.39 -29.73 -17.03
CA ASN A 48 2.63 -28.97 -16.84
C ASN A 48 2.85 -27.96 -17.98
N ASP A 49 2.57 -28.36 -19.22
CA ASP A 49 2.62 -27.46 -20.38
C ASP A 49 1.61 -26.32 -20.26
N MET A 50 0.37 -26.63 -19.84
CA MET A 50 -0.67 -25.63 -19.60
C MET A 50 -0.24 -24.63 -18.52
N LYS A 51 0.23 -25.13 -17.37
CA LYS A 51 0.74 -24.31 -16.26
C LYS A 51 1.86 -23.37 -16.72
N THR A 52 2.82 -23.91 -17.47
CA THR A 52 3.97 -23.17 -17.99
C THR A 52 3.54 -22.04 -18.92
N LYS A 53 2.60 -22.31 -19.84
CA LYS A 53 2.05 -21.30 -20.76
C LYS A 53 1.31 -20.18 -20.03
N ILE A 54 0.53 -20.52 -19.01
CA ILE A 54 -0.19 -19.50 -18.20
C ILE A 54 0.80 -18.66 -17.39
N SER A 55 1.79 -19.28 -16.75
CA SER A 55 2.84 -18.56 -16.00
C SER A 55 3.59 -17.59 -16.90
N ALA A 56 3.97 -18.01 -18.11
CA ALA A 56 4.66 -17.16 -19.07
C ALA A 56 3.80 -15.98 -19.53
N ASP A 57 2.49 -16.18 -19.73
CA ASP A 57 1.57 -15.08 -20.11
C ASP A 57 1.40 -14.07 -18.97
N LEU A 58 1.23 -14.53 -17.73
CA LEU A 58 1.16 -13.65 -16.56
C LEU A 58 2.45 -12.86 -16.35
N GLU A 59 3.61 -13.51 -16.48
CA GLU A 59 4.90 -12.85 -16.33
C GLU A 59 5.10 -11.78 -17.41
N LYS A 60 4.71 -12.06 -18.65
CA LYS A 60 4.79 -11.09 -19.75
C LYS A 60 3.94 -9.83 -19.51
N ARG A 61 2.74 -9.98 -18.94
CA ARG A 61 1.81 -8.85 -18.72
C ARG A 61 2.22 -7.97 -17.55
N TYR A 62 2.79 -8.57 -16.51
CA TYR A 62 3.13 -7.91 -15.24
C TYR A 62 4.61 -8.05 -14.89
N SER A 63 5.49 -7.95 -15.89
CA SER A 63 6.93 -8.00 -15.67
C SER A 63 7.43 -6.69 -15.04
N HIS A 64 8.58 -6.76 -14.36
CA HIS A 64 9.21 -5.61 -13.71
C HIS A 64 9.63 -4.50 -14.67
N ILE A 65 9.76 -4.80 -15.97
CA ILE A 65 10.10 -3.83 -17.02
C ILE A 65 8.89 -3.02 -17.53
N LYS A 66 7.69 -3.26 -17.00
CA LYS A 66 6.48 -2.54 -17.41
C LYS A 66 6.31 -1.27 -16.60
N ASP A 67 5.84 -0.21 -17.26
CA ASP A 67 5.56 1.09 -16.65
C ASP A 67 4.64 0.98 -15.41
N ALA A 68 3.69 0.04 -15.46
CA ALA A 68 2.76 -0.21 -14.36
C ALA A 68 3.40 -0.87 -13.13
N PHE A 69 4.62 -1.42 -13.21
CA PHE A 69 5.23 -2.18 -12.11
C PHE A 69 5.39 -1.33 -10.85
N MET A 70 6.01 -0.15 -10.96
CA MET A 70 6.20 0.73 -9.81
C MET A 70 4.88 1.29 -9.28
N LEU A 71 3.94 1.63 -10.17
CA LEU A 71 2.61 2.11 -9.78
C LEU A 71 1.86 1.06 -8.95
N LEU A 72 1.77 -0.18 -9.45
CA LEU A 72 1.05 -1.26 -8.77
C LEU A 72 1.72 -1.67 -7.45
N ASN A 73 3.05 -1.64 -7.38
CA ASN A 73 3.75 -1.90 -6.13
C ASN A 73 3.62 -0.76 -5.12
N THR A 74 3.62 0.50 -5.57
CA THR A 74 3.30 1.66 -4.71
C THR A 74 1.89 1.52 -4.15
N ALA A 75 0.91 1.18 -4.99
CA ALA A 75 -0.47 0.95 -4.54
C ALA A 75 -0.58 -0.24 -3.57
N SER A 76 0.19 -1.31 -3.80
CA SER A 76 0.27 -2.46 -2.88
C SER A 76 0.89 -2.06 -1.54
N TYR A 77 1.90 -1.20 -1.58
CA TYR A 77 2.59 -0.72 -0.39
C TYR A 77 1.67 0.14 0.48
N LEU A 78 0.87 1.02 -0.13
CA LEU A 78 -0.08 1.90 0.57
C LEU A 78 -1.36 1.18 1.03
N ASP A 79 -1.56 -0.08 0.64
CA ASP A 79 -2.68 -0.90 1.13
C ASP A 79 -2.25 -1.66 2.39
N PRO A 80 -2.86 -1.40 3.56
CA PRO A 80 -2.46 -2.03 4.83
C PRO A 80 -2.52 -3.56 4.81
N ARG A 81 -3.25 -4.18 3.87
CA ARG A 81 -3.29 -5.65 3.71
C ARG A 81 -2.02 -6.20 3.06
N PHE A 82 -1.35 -5.40 2.23
CA PHE A 82 -0.25 -5.84 1.36
C PHE A 82 1.07 -5.08 1.58
N HIS A 83 1.12 -4.14 2.51
CA HIS A 83 2.26 -3.25 2.80
C HIS A 83 3.62 -3.96 3.03
N ARG A 84 3.61 -5.25 3.36
CA ARG A 84 4.83 -6.08 3.51
C ARG A 84 5.49 -6.46 2.19
N LEU A 85 4.80 -6.29 1.05
CA LEU A 85 5.33 -6.54 -0.29
C LEU A 85 6.02 -7.92 -0.44
N ILE A 86 5.41 -8.96 0.13
CA ILE A 86 6.00 -10.32 0.18
C ILE A 86 6.26 -10.93 -1.21
N HIS A 87 5.64 -10.37 -2.25
CA HIS A 87 5.82 -10.76 -3.65
C HIS A 87 7.08 -10.18 -4.30
N LEU A 88 7.83 -9.33 -3.61
CA LEU A 88 9.04 -8.66 -4.09
C LEU A 88 10.30 -9.16 -3.38
N ALA A 89 11.43 -9.08 -4.08
CA ALA A 89 12.75 -9.21 -3.46
C ALA A 89 13.10 -7.97 -2.61
N ARG A 90 14.05 -8.10 -1.67
CA ARG A 90 14.35 -7.04 -0.68
C ARG A 90 14.77 -5.71 -1.31
N ASP A 91 15.56 -5.77 -2.37
CA ASP A 91 15.98 -4.61 -3.17
C ASP A 91 14.78 -3.89 -3.80
N GLN A 92 13.84 -4.64 -4.39
CA GLN A 92 12.62 -4.09 -4.96
C GLN A 92 11.67 -3.53 -3.90
N GLN A 93 11.61 -4.15 -2.72
CA GLN A 93 10.85 -3.60 -1.59
C GLN A 93 11.42 -2.24 -1.18
N GLN A 94 12.75 -2.12 -1.10
CA GLN A 94 13.40 -0.86 -0.75
C GLN A 94 13.13 0.22 -1.79
N GLU A 95 13.21 -0.11 -3.08
CA GLU A 95 12.93 0.84 -4.17
C GLU A 95 11.51 1.45 -4.06
N VAL A 96 10.52 0.62 -3.71
CA VAL A 96 9.14 1.08 -3.49
C VAL A 96 9.05 1.99 -2.26
N ARG A 97 9.69 1.62 -1.15
CA ARG A 97 9.72 2.44 0.08
C ARG A 97 10.38 3.79 -0.18
N ASP A 98 11.53 3.81 -0.83
CA ASP A 98 12.28 5.03 -1.17
C ASP A 98 11.46 5.94 -2.09
N LYS A 99 10.70 5.35 -3.02
CA LYS A 99 9.78 6.12 -3.87
C LYS A 99 8.68 6.78 -3.06
N VAL A 100 8.01 6.02 -2.18
CA VAL A 100 6.91 6.54 -1.37
C VAL A 100 7.41 7.61 -0.41
N HIS A 101 8.56 7.38 0.25
CA HIS A 101 9.21 8.37 1.10
C HIS A 101 9.45 9.68 0.35
N ARG A 102 10.06 9.60 -0.85
CA ARG A 102 10.34 10.79 -1.67
C ARG A 102 9.07 11.55 -2.04
N GLU A 103 8.01 10.85 -2.44
CA GLU A 103 6.73 11.46 -2.77
C GLU A 103 6.09 12.13 -1.55
N MET A 104 6.15 11.51 -0.37
CA MET A 104 5.67 12.12 0.87
C MET A 104 6.46 13.37 1.27
N SER A 105 7.79 13.35 1.13
CA SER A 105 8.62 14.53 1.38
C SER A 105 8.26 15.70 0.47
N LEU A 106 8.05 15.43 -0.83
CA LEU A 106 7.65 16.47 -1.79
C LEU A 106 6.28 17.07 -1.47
N ILE A 107 5.31 16.24 -1.07
CA ILE A 107 3.97 16.72 -0.68
C ILE A 107 4.07 17.63 0.56
N ALA A 108 4.88 17.24 1.55
CA ALA A 108 5.03 18.03 2.77
C ALA A 108 5.73 19.39 2.51
N GLU A 109 6.72 19.43 1.62
CA GLU A 109 7.38 20.68 1.20
C GLU A 109 6.42 21.63 0.46
N ASP A 110 5.53 21.10 -0.39
CA ASP A 110 4.50 21.88 -1.09
C ASP A 110 3.47 22.48 -0.11
N GLU A 111 3.10 21.75 0.95
CA GLU A 111 2.17 22.22 1.98
C GLU A 111 2.76 23.35 2.84
N GLU A 112 4.06 23.31 3.17
CA GLU A 112 4.73 24.42 3.87
C GLU A 112 4.78 25.71 3.04
N GLN A 113 4.93 25.59 1.72
CA GLN A 113 4.97 26.74 0.81
C GLN A 113 3.56 27.30 0.49
N GLY A 114 2.52 26.46 0.58
CA GLY A 114 1.12 26.84 0.37
C GLY A 114 0.41 27.48 1.56
N ALA A 115 0.96 27.36 2.78
CA ALA A 115 0.32 27.81 4.03
C ALA A 115 0.23 29.35 4.23
N GLY A 116 0.66 30.16 3.25
CA GLY A 116 0.64 31.63 3.34
C GLY A 116 -0.73 32.31 3.16
N THR A 117 -1.79 31.61 2.72
CA THR A 117 -3.11 32.24 2.48
C THR A 117 -4.25 31.22 2.54
N ALA A 118 -4.73 30.89 3.74
CA ALA A 118 -6.10 30.39 3.96
C ALA A 118 -6.48 30.51 5.44
N THR A 119 -6.91 31.70 5.86
CA THR A 119 -7.71 31.83 7.09
C THR A 119 -9.16 31.53 6.72
N GLU A 120 -9.52 30.27 6.56
CA GLU A 120 -10.93 29.87 6.50
C GLU A 120 -11.38 29.36 7.86
N THR A 121 -11.94 30.30 8.62
CA THR A 121 -12.72 30.07 9.82
C THR A 121 -13.91 29.15 9.52
N GLN A 122 -13.73 27.84 9.65
CA GLN A 122 -14.84 26.90 9.70
C GLN A 122 -15.37 26.84 11.14
N HIS A 123 -16.57 27.35 11.35
CA HIS A 123 -17.34 27.15 12.58
C HIS A 123 -17.62 25.64 12.75
N SER A 124 -16.75 24.94 13.49
CA SER A 124 -17.04 23.61 14.01
C SER A 124 -17.72 23.74 15.37
N GLU A 125 -18.75 22.93 15.60
CA GLU A 125 -19.44 22.86 16.89
C GLU A 125 -18.42 22.62 18.03
N LYS A 126 -18.58 23.35 19.14
CA LYS A 126 -17.65 23.33 20.28
C LYS A 126 -17.70 21.97 20.98
N THR A 127 -16.90 21.01 20.50
CA THR A 127 -16.67 19.74 21.19
C THR A 127 -15.68 19.93 22.34
N ALA A 128 -15.72 19.02 23.32
CA ALA A 128 -14.74 19.00 24.42
C ALA A 128 -13.30 18.94 23.89
N LEU A 129 -13.04 18.23 22.78
CA LEU A 129 -11.73 18.17 22.14
C LEU A 129 -11.28 19.52 21.58
N SER A 130 -12.18 20.29 20.95
CA SER A 130 -11.88 21.66 20.50
C SER A 130 -11.57 22.58 21.67
N ALA A 131 -12.33 22.49 22.77
CA ALA A 131 -12.07 23.28 23.98
C ALA A 131 -10.73 22.91 24.65
N MET A 132 -10.37 21.62 24.69
CA MET A 132 -9.07 21.14 25.17
C MET A 132 -7.93 21.67 24.30
N GLY A 133 -8.09 21.63 22.98
CA GLY A 133 -7.12 22.20 22.03
C GLY A 133 -6.89 23.69 22.27
N SER A 134 -7.96 24.46 22.47
CA SER A 134 -7.85 25.89 22.79
C SER A 134 -7.26 26.18 24.18
N LEU A 135 -7.56 25.34 25.18
CA LEU A 135 -7.13 25.56 26.56
C LEU A 135 -5.66 25.17 26.78
N PHE A 136 -5.21 24.08 26.17
CA PHE A 136 -3.89 23.49 26.44
C PHE A 136 -2.90 23.61 25.27
N GLY A 137 -3.39 23.82 24.04
CA GLY A 137 -2.57 23.75 22.82
C GLY A 137 -1.38 24.69 22.85
N ASP A 138 -1.61 25.98 23.10
CA ASP A 138 -0.54 26.98 23.07
C ASP A 138 0.43 26.86 24.25
N VAL A 139 -0.08 26.53 25.43
CA VAL A 139 0.72 26.40 26.66
C VAL A 139 1.68 25.21 26.58
N TYR A 140 1.21 24.06 26.10
CA TYR A 140 2.04 22.86 26.00
C TYR A 140 2.98 22.89 24.78
N ARG A 141 2.60 23.58 23.69
CA ARG A 141 3.51 23.80 22.53
C ARG A 141 4.68 24.71 22.87
N GLN A 142 4.44 25.79 23.63
CA GLN A 142 5.49 26.75 24.00
C GLN A 142 6.46 26.20 25.05
N ASN A 143 6.02 25.24 25.88
CA ASN A 143 6.86 24.59 26.89
C ASN A 143 7.49 23.27 26.44
N ALA A 144 7.14 22.75 25.26
CA ALA A 144 8.00 21.78 24.60
C ALA A 144 9.32 22.52 24.30
N GLY A 145 10.46 21.99 24.74
CA GLY A 145 11.76 22.67 24.66
C GLY A 145 12.19 23.07 23.24
N PRO A 146 13.46 23.45 22.98
CA PRO A 146 13.92 23.90 21.66
C PRO A 146 13.75 22.91 20.48
N GLY A 147 13.05 21.78 20.65
CA GLY A 147 12.58 20.86 19.61
C GLY A 147 11.05 20.62 19.61
N GLY A 148 10.24 21.62 20.01
CA GLY A 148 8.78 21.50 20.15
C GLY A 148 8.00 21.23 18.85
N THR A 149 8.63 21.37 17.70
CA THR A 149 8.16 20.85 16.42
C THR A 149 9.24 19.91 15.91
N LEU A 150 8.97 18.61 15.91
CA LEU A 150 9.83 17.66 15.22
C LEU A 150 9.95 18.11 13.77
N ASP A 151 11.18 18.09 13.25
CA ASP A 151 11.44 18.27 11.82
C ASP A 151 10.51 17.33 11.02
N ILE A 152 9.86 17.85 9.98
CA ILE A 152 8.87 17.11 9.19
C ILE A 152 9.48 15.84 8.62
N GLY A 153 10.73 15.89 8.17
CA GLY A 153 11.46 14.70 7.71
C GLY A 153 11.55 13.62 8.79
N THR A 154 11.80 14.03 10.04
CA THR A 154 11.82 13.13 11.20
C THR A 154 10.44 12.54 11.50
N VAL A 155 9.37 13.32 11.38
CA VAL A 155 7.99 12.83 11.57
C VAL A 155 7.63 11.79 10.51
N LEU A 156 7.89 12.09 9.23
CA LEU A 156 7.59 11.17 8.12
C LEU A 156 8.34 9.84 8.26
N LEU A 157 9.63 9.87 8.63
CA LEU A 157 10.42 8.67 8.90
C LEU A 157 9.80 7.83 10.01
N GLN A 158 9.37 8.47 11.10
CA GLN A 158 8.74 7.79 12.23
C GLN A 158 7.39 7.16 11.82
N GLU A 159 6.55 7.89 11.08
CA GLU A 159 5.27 7.37 10.58
C GLU A 159 5.44 6.18 9.65
N MET A 160 6.39 6.26 8.71
CA MET A 160 6.74 5.12 7.86
C MET A 160 7.20 3.91 8.68
N GLN A 161 8.07 4.11 9.66
CA GLN A 161 8.54 3.02 10.50
C GLN A 161 7.39 2.37 11.30
N MET A 162 6.46 3.16 11.83
CA MET A 162 5.28 2.64 12.52
C MET A 162 4.44 1.79 11.57
N TYR A 163 4.15 2.32 10.37
CA TYR A 163 3.40 1.61 9.34
C TYR A 163 4.04 0.26 8.97
N GLU A 164 5.36 0.23 8.83
CA GLU A 164 6.10 -1.00 8.49
C GLU A 164 6.05 -2.08 9.57
N THR A 165 5.93 -1.67 10.83
CA THR A 165 5.85 -2.59 11.97
C THR A 165 4.42 -3.04 12.28
N GLU A 166 3.42 -2.41 11.66
CA GLU A 166 2.02 -2.73 11.90
C GLU A 166 1.67 -4.15 11.43
N THR A 167 0.65 -4.72 12.05
CA THR A 167 0.12 -6.02 11.63
C THR A 167 -0.73 -5.82 10.38
N PRO A 168 -0.48 -6.53 9.27
CA PRO A 168 -1.30 -6.42 8.07
C PRO A 168 -2.76 -6.72 8.37
N LEU A 169 -3.64 -5.93 7.77
CA LEU A 169 -5.07 -6.21 7.84
C LEU A 169 -5.38 -7.54 7.14
N PRO A 170 -6.42 -8.25 7.60
CA PRO A 170 -6.93 -9.42 6.90
C PRO A 170 -7.26 -9.09 5.43
N THR A 171 -6.97 -10.01 4.52
CA THR A 171 -7.13 -9.76 3.07
C THR A 171 -8.57 -9.54 2.62
N ASP A 172 -9.54 -9.98 3.43
CA ASP A 172 -10.99 -9.81 3.25
C ASP A 172 -11.55 -8.55 3.93
N SER A 173 -10.71 -7.77 4.62
CA SER A 173 -11.11 -6.50 5.23
C SER A 173 -11.13 -5.36 4.20
N ASN A 174 -11.94 -4.34 4.47
CA ASN A 174 -12.00 -3.13 3.64
C ASN A 174 -10.83 -2.19 4.00
N PRO A 175 -9.86 -1.96 3.09
CA PRO A 175 -8.68 -1.14 3.38
C PRO A 175 -9.00 0.35 3.58
N LEU A 176 -10.15 0.83 3.11
CA LEU A 176 -10.59 2.23 3.29
C LEU A 176 -11.21 2.52 4.66
N ARG A 177 -11.30 1.50 5.53
CA ARG A 177 -11.80 1.61 6.89
C ARG A 177 -10.71 1.39 7.95
N TRP A 178 -9.46 1.33 7.50
CA TRP A 178 -8.27 1.32 8.35
C TRP A 178 -8.09 2.68 9.02
#